data_AF-A0A6F9CB63-F1
#
_entry.id   AF-A0A6F9CB63-F1
#
_cell.length_a   1.000
_cell.length_b   1.000
_cell.length_c   1.000
_cell.angle_alpha   90.00
_cell.angle_beta   90.00
_cell.angle_gamma   90.00
#
_symmetry.space_group_name_H-M   'P 1'
#
loop_
_entity.id
_entity.type
_entity.pdbx_description
1 polymer ?
#
loop_
_entity_poly.entity_id
_entity_poly.type
_entity_poly.pdbx_seq_one_letter_code
_entity_poly.pdbx_strand_id
1 'polypeptide(L)' 'LWGLGNKFKQVKKSYSEANKLLGDLIKVEERAAELSFPLSVVEFLQGHIGIPHGGFPEPFRTK' A
#
# COMPACT_ATOMS: atom_id res chain seq x y z
N LEU A 1 -23.24 -10.13 -11.37
CA LEU A 1 -21.90 -9.75 -10.84
C LEU A 1 -21.87 -9.83 -9.31
N TRP A 2 -22.04 -11.02 -8.73
CA TRP A 2 -22.22 -11.23 -7.28
C TRP A 2 -21.34 -12.40 -6.80
N GLY A 3 -20.04 -12.34 -7.09
CA GLY A 3 -19.09 -13.42 -6.75
C GLY A 3 -17.76 -12.95 -6.17
N LEU A 4 -17.53 -11.63 -6.09
CA LEU A 4 -16.24 -11.05 -5.70
C LEU A 4 -16.09 -10.88 -4.17
N GLY A 5 -17.19 -10.69 -3.43
CA GLY A 5 -17.13 -10.37 -1.99
C GLY A 5 -16.49 -11.45 -1.11
N ASN A 6 -16.79 -12.72 -1.38
CA ASN A 6 -16.21 -13.85 -0.64
C ASN A 6 -14.73 -14.07 -1.00
N LYS A 7 -14.38 -13.89 -2.28
CA LYS A 7 -12.99 -13.97 -2.75
C LYS A 7 -12.14 -12.84 -2.16
N PHE A 8 -12.67 -11.62 -2.08
CA PHE A 8 -11.97 -10.49 -1.46
C PHE A 8 -11.66 -10.70 0.03
N LYS A 9 -12.59 -11.29 0.80
CA LYS A 9 -12.33 -11.65 2.20
C LYS A 9 -11.21 -12.68 2.32
N GLN A 10 -11.20 -13.69 1.45
CA GLN A 10 -10.17 -14.72 1.43
C GLN A 10 -8.79 -14.16 1.06
N VAL A 11 -8.71 -13.31 0.03
CA VAL A 11 -7.47 -12.66 -0.39
C VAL A 11 -6.85 -11.84 0.74
N LYS A 12 -7.66 -11.02 1.44
CA LYS A 12 -7.16 -10.25 2.60
C LYS A 12 -6.65 -11.13 3.73
N LYS A 13 -7.31 -12.26 3.99
CA LYS A 13 -6.87 -13.23 5.01
C LYS A 13 -5.54 -13.86 4.62
N SER A 14 -5.42 -14.38 3.40
CA SER A 14 -4.20 -15.00 2.90
C SER A 14 -3.02 -14.03 2.86
N TYR A 15 -3.25 -12.77 2.50
CA TYR A 15 -2.23 -11.73 2.53
C TYR A 15 -1.74 -11.45 3.96
N SER A 16 -2.65 -11.35 4.94
CA SER A 16 -2.28 -11.14 6.35
C SER A 16 -1.52 -12.34 6.94
N GLU A 17 -1.92 -13.57 6.62
CA GLU A 17 -1.21 -14.78 7.05
C GLU A 17 0.18 -14.87 6.41
N ALA A 18 0.31 -14.55 5.12
CA ALA A 18 1.59 -14.48 4.43
C ALA A 18 2.52 -13.43 5.09
N ASN A 19 2.04 -12.23 5.40
CA ASN A 19 2.86 -11.21 6.06
C ASN A 19 3.34 -11.65 7.46
N LYS A 20 2.48 -12.35 8.22
CA LYS A 20 2.84 -12.90 9.54
C LYS A 20 3.87 -14.04 9.42
N LEU A 21 3.70 -14.93 8.46
CA LEU A 21 4.61 -16.06 8.22
C LEU A 21 5.96 -15.60 7.70
N LEU A 22 5.97 -14.56 6.88
CA LEU A 22 7.17 -13.88 6.40
C LEU A 22 7.71 -12.86 7.42
N GLY A 23 7.24 -12.89 8.67
CA GLY A 23 7.84 -12.19 9.80
C GLY A 23 7.92 -10.68 9.67
N ASP A 24 7.01 -10.04 8.92
CA ASP A 24 7.12 -8.60 8.57
C ASP A 24 8.49 -8.23 7.95
N LEU A 25 9.24 -9.20 7.41
CA LEU A 25 10.69 -9.10 7.18
C LEU A 25 11.12 -8.01 6.19
N ILE A 26 10.17 -7.42 5.47
CA ILE A 26 10.39 -6.18 4.73
C ILE A 26 9.13 -5.34 4.90
N LYS A 27 9.12 -4.47 5.91
CA LYS A 27 8.21 -3.33 5.85
C LYS A 27 8.63 -2.50 4.65
N VAL A 28 7.66 -2.21 3.77
CA VAL A 28 7.87 -1.34 2.60
C VAL A 28 8.52 -0.02 3.03
N GLU A 29 8.22 0.45 4.24
CA GLU A 29 8.82 1.61 4.90
C GLU A 29 10.35 1.50 5.05
N GLU A 30 10.86 0.34 5.48
CA GLU A 30 12.29 0.12 5.75
C GLU A 30 13.12 0.04 4.47
N ARG A 31 12.52 -0.39 3.36
CA ARG A 31 13.17 -0.49 2.04
C ARG A 31 12.69 0.55 1.04
N ALA A 32 11.85 1.50 1.45
CA ALA A 32 11.29 2.52 0.56
C ALA A 32 12.37 3.29 -0.20
N ALA A 33 13.52 3.54 0.45
CA ALA A 33 14.65 4.24 -0.17
C ALA A 33 15.37 3.43 -1.27
N GLU A 34 15.24 2.10 -1.28
CA GLU A 34 15.86 1.18 -2.24
C GLU A 34 14.90 0.72 -3.34
N LEU A 35 13.59 0.91 -3.13
CA LEU A 35 12.55 0.48 -4.07
C LEU A 35 12.42 1.50 -5.20
N SER A 36 12.61 1.04 -6.43
CA SER A 36 12.29 1.81 -7.63
C SER A 36 10.77 1.84 -7.84
N PHE A 37 10.13 2.88 -7.32
CA PHE A 37 8.72 3.10 -7.56
C PHE A 37 8.46 3.52 -9.01
N PRO A 38 7.36 3.05 -9.63
CA PRO A 38 6.89 3.60 -10.89
C PRO A 38 6.69 5.12 -10.79
N LEU A 39 6.99 5.85 -11.88
CA LEU A 39 6.91 7.31 -11.91
C LEU A 39 5.53 7.83 -11.48
N SER A 40 4.45 7.17 -11.90
CA SER A 40 3.08 7.56 -11.52
C SER A 40 2.81 7.49 -10.02
N VAL A 41 3.48 6.59 -9.28
CA VAL A 41 3.40 6.49 -7.82
C VAL A 41 4.15 7.65 -7.17
N VAL A 42 5.29 8.03 -7.72
CA VAL A 42 6.09 9.18 -7.25
C VAL A 42 5.32 10.49 -7.47
N GLU A 43 4.79 10.70 -8.67
CA GLU A 43 4.00 11.89 -9.03
C GLU A 43 2.73 12.00 -8.17
N PHE A 44 2.10 10.87 -7.86
CA PHE A 44 0.99 10.81 -6.91
C PHE A 44 1.41 11.29 -5.52
N LEU A 45 2.46 10.70 -4.93
CA LEU A 45 2.91 11.05 -3.59
C LEU A 45 3.46 12.48 -3.46
N GLN A 46 3.96 13.07 -4.56
CA GLN A 46 4.39 14.47 -4.64
C GLN A 46 3.23 15.46 -4.83
N GLY A 47 2.02 14.97 -5.10
CA GLY A 47 0.84 15.81 -5.33
C GLY A 47 0.76 16.41 -6.74
N HIS A 48 1.60 15.99 -7.68
CA HIS A 48 1.59 16.48 -9.07
C HIS A 48 0.28 16.15 -9.81
N ILE A 49 -0.45 15.14 -9.36
CA ILE A 49 -1.75 14.74 -9.91
C ILE A 49 -2.92 15.03 -8.95
N GLY A 50 -2.69 15.92 -7.97
CA GLY A 50 -3.69 16.32 -6.97
C GLY A 50 -3.58 15.56 -5.64
N ILE A 51 -4.45 15.93 -4.69
CA ILE A 51 -4.51 15.36 -3.34
C ILE A 51 -5.78 14.51 -3.23
N PRO A 52 -5.71 13.27 -2.73
CA PRO A 52 -6.90 12.45 -2.52
C PRO A 52 -7.87 13.11 -1.54
N HIS A 53 -9.18 12.86 -1.71
CA HIS A 53 -10.20 13.40 -0.82
C HIS A 53 -9.95 12.93 0.62
N GLY A 54 -9.73 13.89 1.53
CA GLY A 54 -9.35 13.63 2.92
C GLY A 54 -7.84 13.66 3.20
N GLY A 55 -6.97 13.88 2.20
CA GLY A 55 -5.50 13.94 2.32
C GLY A 55 -4.82 12.56 2.30
N PHE A 56 -3.51 12.50 2.11
CA PHE A 56 -2.75 11.24 2.20
C PHE A 56 -2.95 10.56 3.56
N PRO A 57 -3.01 9.23 3.70
CA PRO A 57 -3.09 8.63 5.03
C PRO A 57 -1.82 8.89 5.84
N GLU A 58 -1.89 8.99 7.18
CA GLU A 58 -0.69 8.95 8.02
C GLU A 58 0.05 7.62 7.80
N PRO A 59 1.40 7.58 7.80
CA PRO A 59 2.33 8.69 8.10
C PRO A 59 2.66 9.59 6.90
N PHE A 60 2.06 9.38 5.72
CA PHE A 60 2.44 10.07 4.49
C PHE A 60 2.06 11.56 4.44
N ARG A 61 1.42 12.12 5.48
CA ARG A 61 1.19 13.58 5.60
C ARG A 61 2.36 14.33 6.20
N THR A 62 3.25 13.66 6.92
CA THR A 62 4.21 14.33 7.79
C THR A 62 5.56 13.64 7.71
N LYS A 63 6.63 14.40 7.44
CA LYS A 63 8.01 14.00 7.78
C LYS A 63 8.32 14.43 9.20
#